data_AF-A0A378VZT1-F1
#
_entry.id   AF-A0A378VZT1-F1
#
_cell.length_a   1.000
_cell.length_b   1.000
_cell.length_c   1.000
_cell.angle_alpha   90.00
_cell.angle_beta   90.00
_cell.angle_gamma   90.00
#
_symmetry.space_group_name_H-M   'P 1'
#
loop_
_entity.id
_entity.type
_entity.pdbx_description
1 polymer ?
#
loop_
_entity_poly.entity_id
_entity_poly.type
_entity_poly.pdbx_seq_one_letter_code
_entity_poly.pdbx_strand_id
1 'polypeptide(L)' 'MENPTTLLLTITEGKYHQVKRMVAAAGNRVQHLHRRRFAHLETENLKPGEWKFIECPKF' A
#
# COMPACT_ATOMS: atom_id res chain seq x y z
N MET A 1 -14.69 -4.38 8.42
CA MET A 1 -13.64 -4.93 7.55
C MET A 1 -13.86 -6.43 7.49
N GLU A 2 -14.74 -6.91 6.62
CA GLU A 2 -15.04 -8.34 6.53
C GLU A 2 -15.03 -8.75 5.06
N ASN A 3 -13.84 -8.72 4.47
CA ASN A 3 -13.60 -9.49 3.26
C ASN A 3 -12.49 -10.48 3.58
N PRO A 4 -12.77 -11.81 3.53
CA PRO A 4 -11.81 -12.84 3.90
C PRO A 4 -10.56 -12.85 3.01
N THR A 5 -10.59 -12.16 1.87
CA THR A 5 -9.48 -12.08 0.90
C THR A 5 -8.73 -10.74 0.95
N THR A 6 -9.06 -9.86 1.91
CA THR A 6 -8.39 -8.56 2.07
C THR A 6 -7.42 -8.58 3.25
N LEU A 7 -6.20 -8.12 3.00
CA LEU A 7 -5.14 -8.01 3.98
C LEU A 7 -4.63 -6.56 4.06
N LEU A 8 -4.44 -6.06 5.29
CA LEU A 8 -3.74 -4.81 5.54
C LEU A 8 -2.30 -5.14 5.95
N LEU A 9 -1.34 -4.64 5.19
CA LEU A 9 0.08 -4.93 5.37
C LEU A 9 0.90 -3.64 5.42
N THR A 10 1.79 -3.56 6.41
CA THR A 10 2.82 -2.52 6.49
C THR A 10 4.20 -3.17 6.35
N ILE A 11 5.04 -2.59 5.50
CA ILE A 11 6.44 -3.01 5.31
C ILE A 11 7.34 -1.76 5.35
N THR A 12 8.58 -1.95 5.77
CA THR A 12 9.60 -0.87 5.82
C THR A 12 10.63 -0.98 4.70
N GLU A 13 10.69 -2.10 4.00
CA GLU A 13 11.55 -2.32 2.83
C GLU A 13 10.82 -2.12 1.50
N GLY A 14 11.59 -1.95 0.43
CA GLY A 14 11.10 -1.70 -0.93
C GLY A 14 11.66 -2.68 -1.96
N LYS A 15 11.74 -3.98 -1.65
CA LYS A 15 12.28 -4.98 -2.59
C LYS A 15 11.38 -5.11 -3.83
N TYR A 16 11.96 -5.55 -4.95
CA TYR A 16 11.23 -5.76 -6.20
C TYR A 16 10.05 -6.74 -6.00
N HIS A 17 8.84 -6.28 -6.36
CA HIS A 17 7.58 -7.02 -6.22
C HIS A 17 7.37 -7.64 -4.82
N GLN A 18 7.89 -7.02 -3.76
CA GLN A 18 7.98 -7.63 -2.44
C GLN A 18 6.65 -8.18 -1.93
N VAL A 19 5.59 -7.36 -1.89
CA VAL A 19 4.28 -7.79 -1.39
C VAL A 19 3.72 -8.96 -2.21
N LYS A 20 3.85 -8.90 -3.54
CA LYS A 20 3.41 -10.00 -4.43
C LYS A 20 4.17 -11.29 -4.13
N ARG A 21 5.48 -11.20 -3.89
CA ARG A 21 6.34 -12.34 -3.55
C ARG A 21 6.07 -12.91 -2.16
N MET A 22 5.79 -12.05 -1.17
CA MET A 22 5.41 -12.48 0.18
C MET A 22 4.09 -13.27 0.15
N VAL A 23 3.07 -12.75 -0.55
CA VAL A 23 1.78 -13.43 -0.69
C VAL A 23 1.90 -14.73 -1.48
N ALA A 24 2.72 -14.75 -2.54
CA ALA A 24 3.01 -15.97 -3.30
C ALA A 24 3.73 -17.04 -2.47
N ALA A 25 4.67 -16.65 -1.61
CA ALA A 25 5.35 -17.56 -0.70
C ALA A 25 4.39 -18.21 0.33
N ALA A 26 3.31 -17.51 0.67
CA ALA A 26 2.22 -18.05 1.50
C ALA A 26 1.19 -18.87 0.71
N GLY A 27 1.42 -19.14 -0.58
CA GLY A 27 0.54 -19.96 -1.42
C GLY A 27 -0.68 -19.23 -1.98
N ASN A 28 -0.66 -17.88 -2.04
CA ASN A 28 -1.79 -17.08 -2.51
C ASN A 28 -1.36 -16.10 -3.63
N ARG A 29 -2.33 -15.42 -4.27
CA ARG A 29 -2.09 -14.49 -5.37
C ARG A 29 -2.71 -13.12 -5.08
N VAL A 30 -1.92 -12.06 -5.29
CA VAL A 30 -2.42 -10.68 -5.21
C VAL A 30 -3.23 -10.36 -6.47
N GLN A 31 -4.54 -10.11 -6.31
CA GLN A 31 -5.42 -9.63 -7.38
C GLN A 31 -5.36 -8.11 -7.52
N HIS A 32 -5.45 -7.40 -6.40
CA HIS A 32 -5.33 -5.94 -6.34
C HIS A 32 -4.32 -5.56 -5.25
N LEU A 33 -3.46 -4.59 -5.58
CA LEU A 33 -2.49 -4.04 -4.64
C LEU A 33 -2.69 -2.52 -4.58
N HIS A 34 -3.17 -2.05 -3.45
CA HIS A 34 -3.35 -0.62 -3.19
C HIS A 34 -2.41 -0.17 -2.08
N ARG A 35 -1.58 0.83 -2.36
CA ARG A 35 -0.76 1.48 -1.34
C ARG A 35 -1.55 2.63 -0.73
N ARG A 36 -2.09 2.41 0.47
CA ARG A 36 -2.89 3.40 1.20
C ARG A 36 -2.03 4.52 1.81
N ARG A 37 -0.81 4.20 2.26
CA ARG A 37 0.02 5.08 3.08
C ARG A 37 1.49 4.94 2.74
N PHE A 38 2.24 6.03 2.90
CA PHE A 38 3.70 6.05 2.89
C PHE A 38 4.20 6.97 4.01
N ALA A 39 4.95 6.43 4.97
CA ALA A 39 5.34 7.15 6.19
C ALA A 39 4.11 7.73 6.93
N HIS A 40 3.96 9.05 7.00
CA HIS A 40 2.80 9.76 7.58
C HIS A 40 1.84 10.30 6.52
N LEU A 41 2.10 10.06 5.23
CA LEU A 41 1.29 10.56 4.12
C LEU A 41 0.22 9.55 3.71
N GLU A 42 -1.01 10.03 3.57
CA GLU A 42 -2.16 9.26 3.10
C GLU A 42 -2.88 10.03 1.96
N THR A 43 -3.57 9.29 1.09
CA THR A 43 -4.31 9.85 -0.05
C THR A 43 -5.79 10.08 0.26
N GLU A 44 -6.15 10.22 1.53
CA GLU A 44 -7.52 10.52 1.91
C GLU A 44 -7.98 11.81 1.20
N ASN A 45 -9.12 11.73 0.50
CA ASN A 45 -9.71 12.77 -0.34
C ASN A 45 -9.04 13.03 -1.71
N LEU A 46 -8.24 12.10 -2.24
CA LEU A 46 -7.79 12.12 -3.64
C LEU A 46 -8.42 10.96 -4.42
N LYS A 47 -9.01 11.28 -5.59
CA LYS A 47 -9.47 10.27 -6.55
C LYS A 47 -8.29 9.65 -7.31
N PRO A 48 -8.46 8.46 -7.92
CA PRO A 48 -7.45 7.91 -8.81
C PRO A 48 -7.03 8.91 -9.89
N GLY A 49 -5.72 9.18 -9.99
CA GLY A 49 -5.15 10.15 -10.94
C GLY A 49 -5.02 11.58 -10.40
N GLU A 50 -5.68 11.92 -9.29
CA GLU A 50 -5.50 13.22 -8.65
C GLU A 50 -4.20 13.28 -7.86
N TRP A 51 -3.71 14.50 -7.68
CA TRP A 51 -2.51 14.81 -6.92
C TRP A 51 -2.70 16.13 -6.18
N LYS A 52 -1.89 16.34 -5.14
CA LYS A 52 -1.81 17.62 -4.42
C LYS A 52 -0.38 17.88 -4.01
N PHE A 53 -0.02 19.15 -3.85
CA PHE A 53 1.23 19.52 -3.19
C PHE A 53 1.17 19.12 -1.72
N ILE A 54 2.29 18.62 -1.20
CA ILE A 54 2.48 18.40 0.23
C ILE A 54 3.48 19.41 0.76
N GLU A 55 3.28 19.87 1.99
CA GLU A 55 4.32 20.61 2.69
C GLU A 55 5.47 19.64 2.99
N CYS A 56 6.70 20.13 2.92
CA CYS A 56 7.87 19.34 3.26
C CYS A 56 7.73 18.86 4.71
N PRO A 57 7.65 17.54 4.97
CA PRO A 57 7.52 17.06 6.33
C PRO A 57 8.77 17.41 7.12
N LYS A 58 8.59 18.00 8.29
CA LYS A 58 9.69 18.11 9.26
C LYS A 58 9.89 16.73 9.88
N PHE A 59 11.06 16.15 9.65
CA PHE A 59 11.51 14.88 10.26
C PHE A 59 12.20 15.14 11.59
#